data_AF-A0A914RQ25-F1
#
_entry.id   AF-A0A914RQ25-F1
#
_cell.length_a   1.000
_cell.length_b   1.000
_cell.length_c   1.000
_cell.angle_alpha   90.00
_cell.angle_beta   90.00
_cell.angle_gamma   90.00
#
_symmetry.space_group_name_H-M   'P 1'
#
loop_
_entity.id
_entity.type
_entity.pdbx_description
1 polymer ?
#
loop_
_entity_poly.entity_id
_entity_poly.type
_entity_poly.pdbx_seq_one_letter_code
_entity_poly.pdbx_strand_id
1 'polypeptide(L)'
;MTFDKGMQCYCPPGQEPRGNECEDEDECKRVEFGGVPVCAQICVNLIAKRAGDQRYRCACAPEFELVNETWCRTLKASTPSTQASVFLYGQLRIVHKKLDNLKDRYLDSINVPELQALAVDHRRRRLCWVAARAVNTLDQVSCVVINDNGQFVMPIRNIDPVFTVEGMFNRRSPDQR
;
A
#
# COMPACT_ATOMS: atom_id res chain seq x y z
N MET A 1 -33.13 -23.58 -32.37
CA MET A 1 -32.17 -22.60 -31.83
C MET A 1 -31.90 -21.61 -32.95
N THR A 2 -32.58 -20.46 -32.93
CA THR A 2 -32.46 -19.43 -33.96
C THR A 2 -31.18 -18.63 -33.71
N PHE A 3 -30.32 -18.57 -34.73
CA PHE A 3 -29.13 -17.72 -34.76
C PHE A 3 -29.57 -16.27 -35.09
N ASP A 4 -30.24 -15.59 -34.16
CA ASP A 4 -30.67 -14.18 -34.32
C ASP A 4 -29.60 -13.17 -33.88
N LYS A 5 -28.33 -13.46 -34.14
CA LYS A 5 -27.23 -12.50 -33.94
C LYS A 5 -26.37 -12.51 -35.20
N GLY A 6 -26.29 -11.37 -35.87
CA GLY A 6 -25.45 -11.17 -37.06
C GLY A 6 -23.97 -11.47 -36.79
N MET A 7 -23.13 -11.42 -37.83
CA MET A 7 -21.69 -11.62 -37.69
C MET A 7 -21.10 -10.69 -36.63
N GLN A 8 -20.42 -11.26 -35.64
CA GLN A 8 -19.74 -10.52 -34.59
C GLN A 8 -18.25 -10.44 -34.94
N CYS A 9 -17.73 -9.22 -35.08
CA CYS A 9 -16.30 -8.98 -35.27
C CYS A 9 -15.58 -9.19 -33.92
N TYR A 10 -14.43 -9.86 -33.97
CA TYR A 10 -13.55 -10.06 -32.82
C TYR A 10 -12.18 -9.48 -33.12
N CYS A 11 -11.58 -8.83 -32.14
CA CYS A 11 -10.22 -8.33 -32.22
C CYS A 11 -9.22 -9.35 -31.68
N PRO A 12 -7.98 -9.37 -32.21
CA PRO A 12 -6.93 -10.20 -31.65
C PRO A 12 -6.59 -9.74 -30.22
N PRO A 13 -5.98 -10.61 -29.39
CA PRO A 13 -5.58 -10.24 -28.04
C PRO A 13 -4.67 -8.99 -28.03
N GLY A 14 -4.98 -8.01 -27.17
CA GLY A 14 -4.29 -6.71 -27.12
C GLY A 14 -4.93 -5.62 -27.95
N GLN A 15 -6.06 -5.91 -28.57
CA GLN A 15 -6.85 -4.91 -29.27
C GLN A 15 -8.29 -4.94 -28.80
N GLU A 16 -8.91 -3.76 -28.77
CA GLU A 16 -10.32 -3.57 -28.49
C GLU A 16 -11.10 -3.20 -29.77
N PRO A 17 -12.34 -3.69 -29.92
CA PRO A 17 -13.17 -3.35 -31.07
C PRO A 17 -13.65 -1.90 -30.98
N ARG A 18 -13.30 -1.11 -31.99
CA ARG A 18 -13.78 0.27 -32.19
C ARG A 18 -14.54 0.35 -33.51
N GLY A 19 -15.83 0.04 -33.44
CA GLY A 19 -16.67 -0.08 -34.63
C GLY A 19 -16.29 -1.31 -35.46
N ASN A 20 -15.74 -1.07 -36.67
CA ASN A 20 -15.32 -2.14 -37.59
C ASN A 20 -13.80 -2.40 -37.56
N GLU A 21 -13.06 -1.65 -36.74
CA GLU A 21 -11.60 -1.74 -36.63
C GLU A 21 -11.20 -2.22 -35.24
N CYS A 22 -9.96 -2.70 -35.15
CA CYS A 22 -9.35 -3.10 -33.91
C CYS A 22 -8.25 -2.10 -33.57
N GLU A 23 -8.40 -1.44 -32.43
CA GLU A 23 -7.42 -0.50 -31.89
C GLU A 23 -6.65 -1.13 -30.75
N ASP A 24 -5.42 -0.68 -30.53
CA ASP A 24 -4.57 -1.13 -29.42
C ASP A 24 -5.24 -0.87 -28.07
N GLU A 25 -5.26 -1.88 -27.20
CA GLU A 25 -5.74 -1.74 -25.83
C GLU A 25 -4.64 -1.10 -24.98
N ASP A 26 -4.89 0.07 -24.38
CA ASP A 26 -3.95 0.67 -23.44
C ASP A 26 -4.05 -0.01 -22.07
N GLU A 27 -3.30 -1.10 -21.88
CA GLU A 27 -3.36 -1.89 -20.64
C GLU A 27 -2.88 -1.11 -19.41
N CYS A 28 -2.12 -0.03 -19.61
CA CYS A 28 -1.68 0.84 -18.52
C CYS A 28 -2.81 1.72 -17.98
N LYS A 29 -3.89 1.93 -18.74
CA LYS A 29 -5.07 2.68 -18.30
C LYS A 29 -6.15 1.82 -17.65
N ARG A 30 -5.99 0.50 -17.56
CA ARG A 30 -7.02 -0.39 -16.96
C ARG A 30 -7.49 0.05 -15.59
N VAL A 31 -6.60 0.59 -14.75
CA VAL A 31 -6.95 1.08 -13.40
C VAL A 31 -7.91 2.26 -13.45
N GLU A 32 -7.78 3.14 -14.44
CA GLU A 32 -8.65 4.30 -14.63
C GLU A 32 -10.10 3.88 -14.93
N PHE A 33 -10.28 2.70 -15.52
CA PHE A 33 -11.58 2.11 -15.84
C PHE A 33 -12.04 1.05 -14.82
N GLY A 34 -11.43 0.99 -13.63
CA GLY A 34 -11.80 0.07 -12.55
C GLY A 34 -11.27 -1.36 -12.68
N GLY A 35 -10.33 -1.59 -13.60
CA GLY A 35 -9.62 -2.85 -13.76
C GLY A 35 -8.43 -3.04 -12.81
N VAL A 36 -7.87 -4.25 -12.80
CA VAL A 36 -6.66 -4.58 -12.03
C VAL A 36 -5.42 -4.09 -12.80
N PRO A 37 -4.44 -3.45 -12.14
CA PRO A 37 -3.20 -3.04 -12.80
C PRO A 37 -2.43 -4.26 -13.34
N VAL A 38 -1.85 -4.13 -14.53
CA VAL A 38 -1.02 -5.18 -15.16
C VAL A 38 0.41 -5.22 -14.62
N CYS A 39 0.90 -4.10 -14.09
CA CYS A 39 2.26 -3.96 -13.54
C CYS A 39 2.21 -3.52 -12.07
N ALA A 40 3.17 -3.98 -11.27
CA ALA A 40 3.25 -3.60 -9.85
C ALA A 40 3.67 -2.14 -9.61
N GLN A 41 4.43 -1.54 -10.53
CA GLN A 41 4.92 -0.15 -10.40
C GLN A 41 4.77 0.63 -11.71
N ILE A 42 5.63 0.38 -12.70
CA ILE A 42 5.68 1.17 -13.94
C ILE A 42 5.12 0.30 -15.07
N CYS A 43 4.16 0.84 -15.82
CA CYS A 43 3.59 0.23 -17.01
C CYS A 43 3.97 1.07 -18.25
N VAL A 44 4.40 0.40 -19.31
CA VAL A 44 4.63 1.01 -20.62
C VAL A 44 3.78 0.29 -21.64
N ASN A 45 2.81 1.01 -22.22
CA ASN A 45 1.95 0.49 -23.28
C ASN A 45 2.77 0.29 -24.56
N LEU A 46 2.59 -0.84 -25.23
CA LEU A 46 3.25 -1.19 -26.49
C LEU A 46 2.18 -1.46 -27.54
N ILE A 47 2.26 -0.76 -28.67
CA ILE A 47 1.23 -0.86 -29.71
C ILE A 47 1.23 -2.27 -30.33
N ALA A 48 0.22 -3.07 -30.02
CA ALA A 48 -0.05 -4.36 -30.61
C ALA A 48 -0.76 -4.18 -31.95
N LYS A 49 -0.14 -4.64 -33.04
CA LYS A 49 -0.72 -4.58 -34.40
C LYS A 49 -1.20 -5.94 -34.88
N ARG A 50 -0.65 -7.02 -34.35
CA ARG A 50 -0.92 -8.39 -34.75
C ARG A 50 -1.10 -9.29 -33.53
N ALA A 51 -1.79 -10.40 -33.73
CA ALA A 51 -1.88 -11.45 -32.73
C ALA A 51 -0.48 -11.96 -32.38
N GLY A 52 -0.14 -11.93 -31.09
CA GLY A 52 1.16 -12.36 -30.57
C GLY A 52 2.16 -11.23 -30.33
N ASP A 53 1.84 -9.99 -30.69
CA ASP A 53 2.66 -8.83 -30.33
C ASP A 53 2.69 -8.64 -28.81
N GLN A 54 3.82 -8.14 -28.30
CA GLN A 54 3.94 -7.73 -26.91
C GLN A 54 3.15 -6.42 -26.71
N ARG A 55 2.15 -6.47 -25.83
CA ARG A 55 1.11 -5.43 -25.66
C ARG A 55 1.47 -4.39 -24.61
N TYR A 56 2.24 -4.82 -23.61
CA TYR A 56 2.83 -3.93 -22.63
C TYR A 56 4.13 -4.52 -22.12
N ARG A 57 4.90 -3.67 -21.43
CA ARG A 57 6.02 -4.13 -20.61
C ARG A 57 5.98 -3.44 -19.25
N CYS A 58 6.30 -4.19 -18.21
CA CYS A 58 6.47 -3.62 -16.89
C CYS A 58 7.92 -3.23 -16.63
N ALA A 59 8.08 -2.23 -15.77
CA ALA A 59 9.36 -1.82 -15.23
C ALA A 59 9.21 -1.48 -13.75
N CYS A 60 10.36 -1.35 -13.08
CA CYS A 60 10.42 -1.00 -11.66
C CYS A 60 11.13 0.33 -11.47
N ALA A 61 10.77 1.04 -10.40
CA ALA A 61 11.48 2.22 -9.94
C ALA A 61 12.91 1.85 -9.51
N PRO A 62 13.83 2.83 -9.42
CA PRO A 62 15.14 2.61 -8.82
C PRO A 62 15.02 1.93 -7.45
N GLU A 63 15.99 1.07 -7.11
CA GLU A 63 16.00 0.23 -5.88
C GLU A 63 15.08 -1.00 -5.90
N PHE A 64 14.43 -1.29 -7.03
CA PHE A 64 13.63 -2.49 -7.22
C PHE A 64 14.10 -3.30 -8.44
N GLU A 65 13.96 -4.61 -8.37
CA GLU A 65 14.19 -5.55 -9.46
C GLU A 65 12.88 -6.14 -9.98
N LEU A 66 12.79 -6.29 -11.30
CA LEU A 66 11.65 -6.91 -11.96
C LEU A 66 11.69 -8.43 -11.78
N VAL A 67 10.61 -9.00 -11.26
CA VAL A 67 10.41 -10.42 -11.00
C VAL A 67 9.18 -10.89 -11.77
N ASN A 68 9.30 -12.00 -12.52
CA ASN A 68 8.22 -12.57 -13.33
C ASN A 68 7.55 -11.54 -14.27
N GLU A 69 8.36 -10.63 -14.83
CA GLU A 69 7.94 -9.60 -15.82
C GLU A 69 6.86 -8.61 -15.37
N THR A 70 6.35 -8.72 -14.14
CA THR A 70 5.17 -7.97 -13.66
C THR A 70 5.33 -7.42 -12.24
N TRP A 71 6.14 -8.07 -11.39
CA TRP A 71 6.32 -7.71 -9.99
C TRP A 71 7.64 -6.98 -9.75
N CYS A 72 7.64 -6.06 -8.78
CA CYS A 72 8.85 -5.36 -8.37
C CYS A 72 9.23 -5.77 -6.95
N ARG A 73 10.40 -6.41 -6.80
CA ARG A 73 10.97 -6.79 -5.51
C ARG A 73 12.05 -5.78 -5.12
N THR A 74 12.12 -5.40 -3.86
CA THR A 74 13.19 -4.51 -3.38
C THR A 74 14.55 -5.19 -3.54
N LEU A 75 15.52 -4.49 -4.14
CA LEU A 75 16.92 -4.89 -4.11
C LEU A 75 17.41 -4.72 -2.67
N LYS A 76 18.10 -5.73 -2.10
CA LYS A 76 18.59 -5.74 -0.71
C LYS A 76 19.11 -4.36 -0.30
N ALA A 77 18.36 -3.75 0.62
CA ALA A 77 18.40 -2.33 0.91
C ALA A 77 19.78 -1.84 1.42
N SER A 78 20.10 -0.61 1.03
CA SER A 78 21.08 0.29 1.64
C SER A 78 20.77 0.65 3.12
N THR A 79 19.88 -0.09 3.80
CA THR A 79 19.58 0.08 5.24
C THR A 79 19.45 -1.26 5.98
N PRO A 80 19.78 -1.33 7.28
CA PRO A 80 20.12 -2.59 7.98
C PRO A 80 18.93 -3.48 8.38
N SER A 81 17.71 -3.20 7.93
CA SER A 81 16.52 -4.01 8.26
C SER A 81 15.95 -4.64 6.99
N THR A 82 16.57 -5.73 6.55
CA THR A 82 16.41 -6.30 5.20
C THR A 82 15.20 -7.22 5.01
N GLN A 83 14.29 -7.32 5.98
CA GLN A 83 13.10 -8.18 5.86
C GLN A 83 11.82 -7.39 6.16
N ALA A 84 10.89 -7.40 5.22
CA ALA A 84 9.57 -6.82 5.41
C ALA A 84 8.86 -7.52 6.59
N SER A 85 8.24 -6.72 7.44
CA SER A 85 7.51 -7.19 8.61
C SER A 85 6.19 -6.44 8.75
N VAL A 86 5.32 -6.95 9.61
CA VAL A 86 3.99 -6.43 9.84
C VAL A 86 3.68 -6.40 11.34
N PHE A 87 3.00 -5.35 11.76
CA PHE A 87 2.44 -5.19 13.09
C PHE A 87 0.93 -5.40 13.00
N LEU A 88 0.40 -6.40 13.69
CA LEU A 88 -1.02 -6.69 13.72
C LEU A 88 -1.58 -6.37 15.09
N TYR A 89 -2.69 -5.66 15.12
CA TYR A 89 -3.44 -5.38 16.35
C TYR A 89 -4.67 -6.28 16.44
N GLY A 90 -4.89 -6.89 17.60
CA GLY A 90 -6.08 -7.66 17.91
C GLY A 90 -6.05 -8.17 19.34
N GLN A 91 -7.22 -8.38 19.95
CA GLN A 91 -7.34 -8.86 21.33
C GLN A 91 -6.52 -8.05 22.35
N LEU A 92 -6.54 -6.71 22.22
CA LEU A 92 -5.77 -5.80 23.11
C LEU A 92 -4.26 -6.09 23.11
N ARG A 93 -3.74 -6.57 21.97
CA ARG A 93 -2.34 -6.91 21.80
C ARG A 93 -1.86 -6.48 20.42
N ILE A 94 -0.63 -6.00 20.35
CA ILE A 94 0.08 -5.82 19.09
C ILE A 94 1.09 -6.97 18.96
N VAL A 95 1.12 -7.60 17.79
CA VAL A 95 2.10 -8.65 17.45
C VAL A 95 2.95 -8.19 16.28
N HIS A 96 4.26 -8.44 16.37
CA HIS A 96 5.21 -8.20 15.29
C HIS A 96 5.52 -9.52 14.59
N LYS A 97 5.31 -9.61 13.27
CA LYS A 97 5.57 -10.81 12.47
C LYS A 97 6.38 -10.47 11.24
N LYS A 98 7.19 -11.40 10.77
CA LYS A 98 7.83 -11.28 9.46
C LYS A 98 6.79 -11.51 8.36
N LEU A 99 6.87 -10.76 7.26
CA LEU A 99 5.89 -10.84 6.18
C LEU A 99 6.00 -12.15 5.39
N ASP A 100 7.20 -12.71 5.30
CA ASP A 100 7.47 -14.02 4.67
C ASP A 100 6.96 -15.19 5.51
N ASN A 101 6.61 -14.97 6.78
CA ASN A 101 6.21 -16.02 7.70
C ASN A 101 5.12 -15.57 8.69
N LEU A 102 3.91 -15.40 8.16
CA LEU A 102 2.75 -15.01 8.97
C LEU A 102 2.17 -16.15 9.82
N LYS A 103 2.48 -17.41 9.49
CA LYS A 103 1.92 -18.59 10.20
C LYS A 103 2.70 -18.97 11.45
N ASP A 104 4.01 -18.72 11.49
CA ASP A 104 4.83 -19.07 12.65
C ASP A 104 4.65 -18.10 13.83
N ARG A 105 5.38 -18.38 14.92
CA ARG A 105 5.40 -17.53 16.12
C ARG A 105 5.77 -16.09 15.75
N TYR A 106 5.10 -15.15 16.41
CA TYR A 106 5.44 -13.74 16.32
C TYR A 106 6.88 -13.51 16.85
N LEU A 107 7.56 -12.50 16.30
CA LEU A 107 8.86 -12.05 16.79
C LEU A 107 8.75 -11.54 18.22
N ASP A 108 7.70 -10.74 18.46
CA ASP A 108 7.36 -10.25 19.79
C ASP A 108 5.89 -9.81 19.87
N SER A 109 5.39 -9.58 21.08
CA SER A 109 4.05 -9.08 21.34
C SER A 109 4.00 -8.17 22.55
N ILE A 110 3.15 -7.13 22.51
CA ILE A 110 2.92 -6.23 23.63
C ILE A 110 1.41 -6.05 23.87
N ASN A 111 1.01 -6.09 25.15
CA ASN A 111 -0.35 -5.79 25.56
C ASN A 111 -0.59 -4.29 25.53
N VAL A 112 -1.72 -3.87 24.96
CA VAL A 112 -2.08 -2.47 24.76
C VAL A 112 -3.57 -2.27 25.02
N PRO A 113 -4.03 -1.04 25.35
CA PRO A 113 -5.46 -0.77 25.43
C PRO A 113 -6.15 -0.88 24.06
N GLU A 114 -7.46 -0.63 24.07
CA GLU A 114 -8.20 -0.40 22.83
C GLU A 114 -7.52 0.71 22.02
N LEU A 115 -7.19 0.47 20.74
CA LEU A 115 -6.44 1.41 19.91
C LEU A 115 -7.35 2.16 18.95
N GLN A 116 -7.10 3.46 18.80
CA GLN A 116 -7.66 4.27 17.71
C GLN A 116 -6.75 4.23 16.48
N ALA A 117 -5.43 4.28 16.69
CA ALA A 117 -4.44 4.35 15.63
C ALA A 117 -3.11 3.72 16.05
N LEU A 118 -2.37 3.23 15.06
CA LEU A 118 -1.03 2.63 15.18
C LEU A 118 -0.16 3.15 14.03
N ALA A 119 1.08 3.53 14.33
CA ALA A 119 2.05 4.00 13.34
C ALA A 119 3.45 3.46 13.64
N VAL A 120 4.25 3.25 12.59
CA VAL A 120 5.63 2.77 12.68
C VAL A 120 6.57 3.84 12.11
N ASP A 121 7.52 4.30 12.91
CA ASP A 121 8.68 5.02 12.42
C ASP A 121 9.81 4.02 12.17
N HIS A 122 9.95 3.59 10.92
CA HIS A 122 10.98 2.65 10.51
C HIS A 122 12.40 3.22 10.70
N ARG A 123 12.59 4.54 10.49
CA ARG A 123 13.92 5.18 10.60
C ARG A 123 14.42 5.19 12.03
N ARG A 124 13.52 5.47 12.99
CA ARG A 124 13.83 5.48 14.43
C ARG A 124 13.53 4.15 15.12
N ARG A 125 13.12 3.13 14.36
CA ARG A 125 12.68 1.81 14.84
C ARG A 125 11.73 1.92 16.03
N ARG A 126 10.62 2.63 15.82
CA ARG A 126 9.64 2.92 16.87
C ARG A 126 8.24 2.53 16.42
N LEU A 127 7.50 1.89 17.30
CA LEU A 127 6.08 1.62 17.14
C LEU A 127 5.32 2.52 18.10
N CYS A 128 4.31 3.24 17.60
CA CYS A 128 3.55 4.22 18.35
C CYS A 128 2.05 3.99 18.18
N TRP A 129 1.27 4.17 19.25
CA TRP A 129 -0.18 4.01 19.22
C TRP A 129 -0.90 5.05 20.05
N VAL A 130 -2.19 5.25 19.73
CA VAL A 130 -3.13 6.08 20.48
C VAL A 130 -4.26 5.21 20.99
N ALA A 131 -4.59 5.34 22.28
CA ALA A 131 -5.70 4.62 22.88
C ALA A 131 -7.05 5.22 22.50
N ALA A 132 -8.06 4.40 22.21
CA ALA A 132 -9.39 4.82 21.78
C ALA A 132 -10.17 5.59 22.85
N ARG A 133 -9.90 5.33 24.13
CA ARG A 133 -10.53 5.97 25.27
C ARG A 133 -9.53 6.80 26.04
N ALA A 134 -8.91 7.75 25.37
CA ALA A 134 -8.00 8.67 26.02
C ALA A 134 -8.79 9.86 26.61
N VAL A 135 -8.98 9.82 27.93
CA VAL A 135 -9.68 10.87 28.69
C VAL A 135 -8.73 12.05 28.87
N ASN A 136 -8.93 13.13 28.11
CA ASN A 136 -8.38 14.48 28.31
C ASN A 136 -6.95 14.58 28.88
N THR A 137 -5.91 14.44 28.06
CA THR A 137 -4.62 15.19 28.15
C THR A 137 -3.83 14.91 26.88
N LEU A 138 -2.91 15.80 26.51
CA LEU A 138 -1.96 15.67 25.37
C LEU A 138 -0.95 14.50 25.52
N ASP A 139 -1.16 13.57 26.45
CA ASP A 139 -0.29 12.42 26.77
C ASP A 139 -0.64 11.13 26.00
N GLN A 140 -1.41 11.22 24.90
CA GLN A 140 -2.14 10.06 24.35
C GLN A 140 -1.32 9.15 23.42
N VAL A 141 -0.08 9.51 23.10
CA VAL A 141 0.78 8.71 22.22
C VAL A 141 1.75 7.89 23.06
N SER A 142 1.51 6.58 23.11
CA SER A 142 2.44 5.62 23.69
C SER A 142 3.32 5.03 22.60
N CYS A 143 4.61 4.83 22.87
CA CYS A 143 5.49 4.17 21.92
C CYS A 143 6.42 3.15 22.58
N VAL A 144 6.99 2.28 21.75
CA VAL A 144 8.07 1.36 22.10
C VAL A 144 9.17 1.41 21.06
N VAL A 145 10.40 1.18 21.49
CA VAL A 145 11.53 0.97 20.57
C VAL A 145 11.52 -0.49 20.11
N ILE A 146 11.93 -0.72 18.87
CA ILE A 146 12.12 -2.04 18.28
C ILE A 146 13.63 -2.26 18.14
N ASN A 147 14.17 -3.29 18.77
CA ASN A 147 15.59 -3.62 18.63
C ASN A 147 15.90 -4.28 17.27
N ASP A 148 17.18 -4.57 17.02
CA ASP A 148 17.64 -5.27 15.80
C ASP A 148 16.99 -6.65 15.59
N ASN A 149 16.55 -7.30 16.67
CA ASN A 149 15.89 -8.61 16.62
C ASN A 149 14.37 -8.50 16.39
N GLY A 150 13.83 -7.28 16.26
CA GLY A 150 12.40 -7.04 16.11
C GLY A 150 11.61 -7.12 17.42
N GLN A 151 12.25 -7.06 18.58
CA GLN A 151 11.61 -7.12 19.88
C GLN A 151 11.34 -5.72 20.45
N PHE A 152 10.27 -5.60 21.23
CA PHE A 152 9.87 -4.37 21.89
C PHE A 152 10.71 -4.11 23.14
N VAL A 153 11.46 -3.01 23.13
CA VAL A 153 12.30 -2.57 24.24
C VAL A 153 11.81 -1.23 24.75
N MET A 154 11.45 -1.21 26.04
CA MET A 154 11.03 -0.05 26.84
C MET A 154 9.78 0.70 26.34
N PRO A 155 8.76 0.92 27.19
CA PRO A 155 7.71 1.87 26.88
C PRO A 155 8.28 3.30 26.97
N ILE A 156 8.28 4.01 25.85
CA ILE A 156 8.47 5.46 25.81
C ILE A 156 7.14 6.06 26.27
N ARG A 157 7.13 6.60 27.49
CA ARG A 157 6.03 7.42 28.00
C ARG A 157 6.35 8.89 27.73
N ASN A 158 5.33 9.67 27.39
CA ASN A 158 5.38 11.11 27.13
C ASN A 158 6.32 11.48 25.98
N ILE A 159 5.84 11.28 24.74
CA ILE A 159 6.44 11.96 23.59
C ILE A 159 5.72 13.28 23.46
N ASP A 160 6.43 14.37 23.69
CA ASP A 160 5.91 15.71 23.44
C ASP A 160 5.48 15.79 21.97
N PRO A 161 4.18 15.95 21.68
CA PRO A 161 3.72 16.05 20.31
C PRO A 161 4.19 17.40 19.75
N VAL A 162 5.22 17.37 18.90
CA VAL A 162 5.54 18.50 18.00
C VAL A 162 4.60 18.41 16.81
N PHE A 163 3.30 18.56 17.06
CA PHE A 163 2.31 18.69 16.00
C PHE A 163 1.60 20.03 16.21
N THR A 164 1.90 21.00 15.36
CA THR A 164 0.98 22.10 15.09
C THR A 164 -0.23 21.50 14.42
N VAL A 165 -1.31 21.32 15.17
CA VAL A 165 -2.63 21.17 14.57
C VAL A 165 -2.94 22.54 13.95
N GLU A 166 -2.61 22.73 12.67
CA GLU A 166 -3.25 23.76 11.89
C GLU A 166 -4.72 23.36 11.79
N GLY A 167 -5.50 23.78 12.78
CA GLY A 167 -6.94 23.72 12.70
C GLY A 167 -7.34 24.42 11.41
N MET A 168 -8.06 23.71 10.54
CA MET A 168 -8.90 24.33 9.54
C MET A 168 -9.87 25.25 10.29
N PHE A 169 -9.47 26.51 10.48
CA PHE A 169 -10.38 27.57 10.81
C PHE A 169 -11.35 27.63 9.63
N ASN A 170 -12.53 27.04 9.82
CA ASN A 170 -13.71 27.44 9.08
C ASN A 170 -13.86 28.94 9.34
N ARG A 171 -13.31 29.75 8.43
CA ARG A 171 -13.63 31.17 8.32
C ARG A 171 -15.13 31.21 7.98
N ARG A 172 -15.98 31.27 9.00
CA ARG A 172 -17.26 31.95 8.83
C ARG A 172 -16.90 33.38 8.50
N SER A 173 -17.04 33.70 7.21
CA SER A 173 -16.95 35.07 6.71
C SER A 173 -17.98 35.91 7.49
N PRO A 174 -17.58 36.97 8.19
CA PRO A 174 -18.52 37.95 8.70
C PRO A 174 -18.69 38.99 7.61
N ASP A 175 -19.70 38.86 6.74
CA ASP A 175 -20.28 40.03 6.08
C ASP A 175 -21.52 39.69 5.22
N GLN A 176 -22.70 40.18 5.62
CA GLN A 176 -23.38 41.30 4.95
C GLN A 176 -24.87 41.41 5.34
N ARG A 177 -25.19 42.56 5.94
CA ARG A 177 -26.48 43.27 6.14
C ARG A 177 -27.47 42.76 7.19
#